data_AF-A0A0Q4GXC9-F1
#
_entry.id   AF-A0A0Q4GXC9-F1
#
_cell.length_a   1.000
_cell.length_b   1.000
_cell.length_c   1.000
_cell.angle_alpha   90.00
_cell.angle_beta   90.00
_cell.angle_gamma   90.00
#
_symmetry.space_group_name_H-M   'P 1'
#
loop_
_entity.id
_entity.type
_entity.pdbx_description
1 polymer ?
#
loop_
_entity_poly.entity_id
_entity_poly.type
_entity_poly.pdbx_seq_one_letter_code
_entity_poly.pdbx_strand_id
1 'polypeptide(L)' 'MALRLSAGLHFETNGRYGFTPVFNQEIKKGNDVSFYLALPIPVRFGDDQAASLSTGVQVGVSF' A
#
# COMPACT_ATOMS: atom_id res chain seq x y z
N MET A 1 -2.57 1.97 -19.50
CA MET A 1 -1.61 1.62 -18.44
C MET A 1 -1.36 2.87 -17.62
N ALA A 2 -1.89 2.92 -16.39
CA ALA A 2 -1.87 4.11 -15.56
C ALA A 2 -1.33 3.74 -14.17
N LEU A 3 -0.36 4.55 -13.71
CA LEU A 3 0.20 4.47 -12.36
C LEU A 3 -0.61 5.40 -11.45
N ARG A 4 -1.05 4.88 -10.31
CA ARG A 4 -1.76 5.62 -9.27
C ARG A 4 -0.98 5.55 -7.97
N LEU A 5 -1.04 6.62 -7.19
CA LEU A 5 -0.50 6.69 -5.86
C LEU A 5 -1.65 6.82 -4.87
N SER A 6 -1.68 5.94 -3.86
CA SER A 6 -2.53 6.09 -2.68
C SER A 6 -1.66 6.06 -1.43
N ALA A 7 -2.19 6.52 -0.29
CA ALA A 7 -1.51 6.43 0.98
C ALA A 7 -2.51 6.11 2.09
N GLY A 8 -2.20 5.10 2.91
CA GLY A 8 -2.92 4.82 4.14
C GLY A 8 -2.21 5.43 5.35
N LEU A 9 -2.98 5.88 6.34
CA LEU A 9 -2.47 6.23 7.65
C LEU A 9 -2.79 5.10 8.64
N HIS A 10 -1.89 4.84 9.58
CA HIS A 10 -2.02 3.78 10.56
C HIS A 10 -1.86 4.35 11.97
N PHE A 11 -2.81 4.02 12.85
CA PHE A 11 -2.84 4.48 14.23
C PHE A 11 -3.22 3.31 15.14
N GLU A 12 -2.44 3.09 16.19
CA GLU A 12 -2.70 2.10 17.23
C GLU A 12 -2.78 2.79 18.60
N THR A 13 -3.60 2.26 19.49
CA THR A 13 -3.87 2.85 20.81
C THR A 13 -2.69 2.75 21.79
N ASN A 14 -1.73 1.86 21.54
CA ASN A 14 -0.46 1.77 22.25
C ASN A 14 0.56 2.86 21.84
N GLY A 15 0.21 3.74 20.90
CA GLY A 15 1.13 4.79 20.43
C GLY A 15 2.03 4.33 19.28
N ARG A 16 1.70 3.23 18.60
CA ARG A 16 2.29 2.91 17.30
C ARG A 16 1.57 3.67 16.20
N TYR A 17 2.35 4.27 15.31
CA TYR A 17 1.87 5.05 14.18
C TYR A 17 2.55 4.62 12.90
N GLY A 18 1.97 5.04 11.79
CA GLY A 18 2.62 4.85 10.51
C GLY A 18 1.83 5.42 9.34
N PHE A 19 2.45 5.31 8.19
CA PHE A 19 1.81 5.59 6.92
C PHE A 19 2.30 4.56 5.89
N THR A 20 1.55 4.40 4.81
CA THR A 20 1.83 3.39 3.79
C THR A 20 1.46 3.97 2.43
N PRO A 21 2.40 4.60 1.72
CA PRO A 21 2.24 4.85 0.30
C PRO A 21 2.11 3.51 -0.45
N VAL A 22 1.25 3.49 -1.46
CA VAL A 22 1.01 2.34 -2.32
C VAL A 22 1.02 2.81 -3.76
N PHE A 23 1.97 2.28 -4.54
CA PHE A 23 1.99 2.46 -5.98
C PHE A 23 1.14 1.39 -6.63
N ASN A 24 0.14 1.78 -7.40
CA ASN A 24 -0.79 0.87 -8.05
C ASN A 24 -0.65 1.01 -9.57
N GLN A 25 -0.24 -0.06 -10.24
CA GLN A 25 -0.11 -0.11 -11.69
C GLN A 25 -1.18 -1.02 -12.26
N GLU A 26 -2.08 -0.46 -13.07
CA GLU A 26 -2.98 -1.27 -13.89
C GLU A 26 -2.17 -1.92 -15.02
N ILE A 27 -2.02 -3.24 -14.95
CA ILE A 27 -1.23 -4.03 -15.91
C ILE A 27 -2.06 -4.47 -17.12
N LYS A 28 -3.36 -4.71 -16.92
CA LYS A 28 -4.29 -5.06 -18.00
C LYS A 28 -5.65 -4.45 -17.70
N LYS A 29 -6.13 -3.61 -18.61
CA LYS A 29 -7.47 -3.05 -18.54
C LYS A 29 -8.43 -3.90 -19.37
N GLY A 30 -9.55 -4.30 -18.79
CA GLY A 30 -10.67 -4.93 -19.50
C GLY A 30 -11.94 -4.08 -19.37
N ASN A 31 -13.00 -4.47 -20.07
CA ASN A 31 -14.28 -3.77 -20.01
C ASN A 31 -15.00 -4.00 -18.67
N ASP A 32 -14.91 -5.21 -18.13
CA ASP A 32 -15.59 -5.60 -16.89
C ASP A 32 -14.61 -5.94 -15.75
N VAL A 33 -13.36 -6.23 -16.09
CA VAL A 33 -12.31 -6.64 -15.14
C VAL A 33 -10.98 -6.06 -15.57
N SER A 34 -10.30 -5.39 -14.63
CA SER A 34 -8.92 -4.93 -14.80
C SER A 34 -8.00 -5.57 -13.76
N PHE A 35 -6.77 -5.87 -14.15
CA PHE A 35 -5.74 -6.46 -13.31
C PHE A 35 -4.73 -5.40 -12.90
N TYR A 36 -4.28 -5.44 -11.66
CA TYR A 36 -3.29 -4.52 -11.13
C TYR A 36 -2.19 -5.23 -10.34
N LEU A 37 -1.03 -4.59 -10.34
CA LEU A 37 0.05 -4.83 -9.38
C LEU A 37 0.15 -3.63 -8.45
N ALA A 38 0.35 -3.88 -7.15
CA ALA A 38 0.58 -2.82 -6.19
C ALA A 38 1.82 -3.07 -5.33
N LEU A 39 2.53 -1.98 -5.01
CA LEU A 39 3.73 -1.96 -4.18
C LEU A 39 3.47 -1.07 -2.96
N PRO A 40 3.01 -1.64 -1.84
CA PRO A 40 2.93 -0.92 -0.57
C PRO A 40 4.32 -0.76 0.05
N ILE A 41 4.54 0.39 0.69
CA ILE A 41 5.76 0.65 1.46
C ILE A 41 5.38 1.13 2.86
N PRO A 42 5.09 0.22 3.80
CA PRO A 42 4.73 0.62 5.16
C PRO A 42 5.91 1.20 5.92
N VAL A 43 5.68 2.33 6.57
CA VAL A 43 6.58 2.96 7.53
C VAL A 43 5.89 2.96 8.88
N ARG A 44 6.49 2.33 9.90
CA ARG A 44 5.93 2.24 11.26
C ARG A 44 6.91 2.75 12.30
N PHE A 45 6.43 3.49 13.29
CA PHE A 45 7.24 4.08 14.37
C PHE A 45 6.41 4.27 15.64
N GLY A 46 7.06 4.48 16.79
CA GLY A 46 6.40 4.63 18.09
C GLY A 46 6.32 3.33 18.90
N ASP A 47 5.57 3.36 20.01
CA ASP A 47 5.39 2.25 20.96
C ASP A 47 6.72 1.67 21.50
N ASP A 48 7.73 2.52 21.75
CA ASP A 48 9.09 2.14 22.17
C ASP A 48 9.79 1.09 21.28
N GLN A 49 9.31 0.91 20.06
CA GLN A 49 9.90 0.02 19.07
C GLN A 49 10.76 0.79 18.08
N ALA A 50 11.77 0.11 17.54
CA ALA A 50 12.54 0.65 16.43
C ALA A 50 11.63 0.99 15.24
N ALA A 51 11.93 2.11 14.58
CA ALA A 51 11.29 2.46 13.33
C ALA A 51 11.54 1.34 12.30
N SER A 52 10.48 0.96 11.57
CA SER A 52 10.55 -0.11 10.59
C SER A 52 10.03 0.36 9.24
N LEU A 53 10.71 -0.11 8.20
CA LEU A 53 10.36 0.05 6.80
C LEU A 53 10.19 -1.35 6.22
N SER A 54 9.07 -1.61 5.56
CA SER A 54 8.82 -2.87 4.86
C SER A 54 8.27 -2.62 3.46
N THR A 55 8.12 -3.68 2.68
CA THR A 55 7.46 -3.62 1.39
C THR A 55 6.88 -4.99 1.03
N GLY A 56 6.10 -5.05 -0.04
CA GLY A 56 5.55 -6.27 -0.60
C GLY A 56 5.08 -6.07 -2.02
N VAL A 57 4.57 -7.15 -2.62
CA VAL A 57 3.92 -7.13 -3.94
C VAL A 57 2.49 -7.62 -3.76
N GLN A 58 1.52 -6.84 -4.22
CA GLN A 58 0.12 -7.23 -4.27
C GLN A 58 -0.30 -7.41 -5.72
N VAL A 59 -1.11 -8.43 -5.98
CA VAL A 59 -1.75 -8.67 -7.27
C VAL A 59 -3.25 -8.65 -7.02
N GLY A 60 -4.00 -7.95 -7.86
CA GLY A 60 -5.45 -7.91 -7.68
C GLY A 60 -6.23 -7.62 -8.94
N VAL A 61 -7.56 -7.69 -8.76
CA VAL A 61 -8.56 -7.44 -9.78
C VAL A 61 -9.50 -6.33 -9.32
N SER A 62 -9.92 -5.49 -10.25
CA SER A 62 -10.93 -4.45 -10.04
C SER A 62 -12.02 -4.60 -11.09
N PHE A 63 -13.26 -4.27 -10.71
CA PHE A 63 -14.46 -4.34 -11.53
C PHE A 63 -14.97 -2.93 -11.80
#